data_AF-A0A9D2RYD5-F1
#
_entry.id   AF-A0A9D2RYD5-F1
#
_cell.length_a   1.000
_cell.length_b   1.000
_cell.length_c   1.000
_cell.angle_alpha   90.00
_cell.angle_beta   90.00
_cell.angle_gamma   90.00
#
_symmetry.space_group_name_H-M   'P 1'
#
loop_
_entity.id
_entity.type
_entity.pdbx_description
1 polymer ?
#
loop_
_entity_poly.entity_id
_entity_poly.type
_entity_poly.pdbx_seq_one_letter_code
_entity_poly.pdbx_strand_id
1 'polypeptide(L)'
;MVLVVLFAVYALLSAGGLVLFKLGGQDAALQLGRTGFSLTLSWKMLLGIFCYLCSFLLWLVIVSRTQLTFAMPLSVGVVNTLVFLGSARFLGEEITPTKIAGLVVIVLGLFLISIPKK
;
A
#
# COMPACT_ATOMS: atom_id res chain seq x y z
N MET A 1 -20.01 -10.97 1.15
CA MET A 1 -18.82 -11.84 1.28
C MET A 1 -17.81 -11.60 0.17
N VAL A 2 -18.19 -11.66 -1.12
CA VAL A 2 -17.27 -11.45 -2.26
C VAL A 2 -16.52 -10.11 -2.19
N LEU A 3 -17.18 -9.00 -1.86
CA LEU A 3 -16.54 -7.68 -1.74
C LEU A 3 -15.47 -7.62 -0.64
N VAL A 4 -15.67 -8.32 0.48
CA VAL A 4 -14.70 -8.37 1.58
C VAL A 4 -13.45 -9.13 1.16
N VAL A 5 -13.61 -10.23 0.44
CA VAL A 5 -12.49 -11.00 -0.13
C VAL A 5 -11.73 -10.17 -1.16
N LEU A 6 -12.43 -9.49 -2.07
CA LEU A 6 -11.82 -8.59 -3.04
C LEU A 6 -11.01 -7.49 -2.36
N PHE A 7 -11.57 -6.89 -1.30
CA PHE A 7 -10.90 -5.85 -0.53
C PHE A 7 -9.66 -6.36 0.20
N ALA A 8 -9.73 -7.55 0.81
CA ALA A 8 -8.58 -8.16 1.48
C ALA A 8 -7.44 -8.47 0.49
N VAL A 9 -7.78 -9.05 -0.66
CA VAL A 9 -6.82 -9.32 -1.74
C VAL A 9 -6.23 -8.01 -2.26
N TYR A 10 -7.06 -7.00 -2.55
CA TYR A 10 -6.62 -5.66 -2.93
C TYR A 10 -5.61 -5.08 -1.93
N ALA A 11 -5.93 -5.11 -0.64
CA ALA A 11 -5.08 -4.50 0.39
C ALA A 11 -3.72 -5.19 0.50
N LEU A 12 -3.70 -6.53 0.41
CA LEU A 12 -2.46 -7.31 0.39
C LEU A 12 -1.62 -7.02 -0.86
N LEU A 13 -2.25 -6.95 -2.05
CA LEU A 13 -1.53 -6.64 -3.29
C LEU A 13 -1.00 -5.21 -3.30
N SER A 14 -1.77 -4.26 -2.77
CA SER A 14 -1.35 -2.85 -2.71
C SER A 14 -0.18 -2.68 -1.76
N ALA A 15 -0.28 -3.21 -0.54
CA ALA A 15 0.79 -3.13 0.44
C ALA A 15 2.04 -3.90 0.01
N GLY A 16 1.88 -5.14 -0.47
CA GLY A 16 2.98 -5.95 -0.99
C GLY A 16 3.63 -5.32 -2.22
N GLY A 17 2.83 -4.76 -3.13
CA GLY A 17 3.32 -4.06 -4.32
C GLY A 17 4.19 -2.86 -3.98
N LEU A 18 3.76 -2.03 -3.02
CA LEU A 18 4.54 -0.88 -2.54
C LEU A 18 5.85 -1.29 -1.86
N VAL A 19 5.81 -2.31 -1.00
CA VAL A 19 6.99 -2.84 -0.31
C VAL A 19 8.00 -3.42 -1.32
N LEU A 20 7.55 -4.26 -2.25
CA LEU A 20 8.39 -4.85 -3.30
C LEU A 20 8.95 -3.79 -4.25
N PHE A 21 8.15 -2.79 -4.61
CA PHE A 21 8.59 -1.66 -5.41
C PHE A 21 9.74 -0.91 -4.73
N LYS A 22 9.59 -0.63 -3.43
CA LYS A 22 10.62 0.05 -2.65
C LYS A 22 11.91 -0.78 -2.54
N LEU A 23 11.79 -2.08 -2.27
CA LEU A 23 12.94 -3.00 -2.22
C LEU A 23 13.65 -3.09 -3.57
N GLY A 24 12.89 -3.26 -4.66
CA GLY A 24 13.45 -3.35 -5.99
C GLY A 24 14.04 -2.03 -6.50
N GLY A 25 13.54 -0.90 -6.00
CA GLY A 25 14.04 0.44 -6.30
C GLY A 25 15.32 0.83 -5.54
N GLN A 26 15.58 0.23 -4.36
CA GLN A 26 16.87 0.39 -3.67
C GLN A 26 18.01 -0.26 -4.46
N ASP A 27 17.73 -1.41 -5.08
CA ASP A 27 18.66 -2.09 -5.98
C ASP A 27 18.78 -1.38 -7.36
N ALA A 28 17.82 -0.52 -7.72
CA ALA A 28 17.80 0.22 -8.97
C ALA A 28 18.69 1.47 -8.87
N ALA A 29 19.94 1.35 -9.33
CA ALA A 29 20.82 2.51 -9.47
C ALA A 29 20.33 3.38 -10.64
N LEU A 30 19.57 4.44 -10.34
CA LEU A 30 19.36 5.54 -11.29
C LEU A 30 20.68 6.30 -11.47
N GLN A 31 21.58 5.74 -12.26
CA GLN A 31 22.78 6.45 -12.67
C GLN A 31 22.39 7.45 -13.75
N LEU A 32 22.24 8.72 -13.37
CA LEU A 32 22.21 9.82 -14.33
C LEU A 32 23.63 10.00 -14.89
N GLY A 33 24.02 9.11 -15.80
CA GLY A 33 25.25 9.23 -16.57
C GLY A 33 25.14 10.35 -17.60
N ARG A 34 26.25 11.02 -17.88
CA ARG A 34 26.36 12.15 -18.84
C ARG A 34 25.92 11.83 -20.29
N THR A 35 25.52 10.59 -20.60
CA THR A 35 25.23 10.12 -21.97
C THR A 35 23.93 9.32 -22.11
N GLY A 36 23.08 9.19 -21.09
CA GLY A 36 21.77 8.55 -21.25
C GLY A 36 21.12 8.07 -19.95
N PHE A 37 19.84 7.70 -20.06
CA PHE A 37 19.02 7.18 -18.97
C PHE A 37 19.14 5.64 -18.91
N SER A 38 20.02 5.12 -18.04
CA SER A 38 20.12 3.67 -17.79
C SER A 38 19.25 3.29 -16.60
N LEU A 39 18.06 2.77 -16.88
CA LEU A 39 17.14 2.31 -15.85
C LEU A 39 17.32 0.80 -15.64
N THR A 40 18.06 0.42 -14.61
CA THR A 40 18.22 -0.99 -14.22
C THR A 40 17.02 -1.41 -13.37
N LEU A 41 16.00 -1.93 -14.06
CA LEU A 41 14.81 -2.51 -13.42
C LEU A 41 15.15 -3.88 -12.84
N SER A 42 15.10 -3.99 -11.51
CA SER A 42 15.20 -5.29 -10.85
C SER A 42 13.90 -6.09 -11.02
N TRP A 43 14.01 -7.43 -11.03
CA TRP A 43 12.84 -8.31 -11.11
C TRP A 43 11.83 -8.04 -9.98
N LYS A 44 12.32 -7.69 -8.78
CA LYS A 44 11.51 -7.34 -7.61
C LYS A 44 10.67 -6.08 -7.86
N MET A 45 11.25 -5.07 -8.50
CA MET A 45 10.55 -3.82 -8.84
C MET A 45 9.45 -4.08 -9.85
N LEU A 46 9.72 -4.87 -10.90
CA LEU A 46 8.71 -5.22 -11.90
C LEU A 46 7.53 -6.00 -11.29
N LEU A 47 7.83 -6.95 -10.39
CA LEU A 47 6.80 -7.67 -9.64
C LEU A 47 5.98 -6.73 -8.75
N GLY A 48 6.64 -5.79 -8.06
CA GLY A 48 5.97 -4.77 -7.25
C GLY A 48 5.01 -3.89 -8.07
N ILE A 49 5.46 -3.44 -9.24
CA ILE A 49 4.62 -2.67 -10.19
C ILE A 49 3.41 -3.49 -10.62
N PHE A 50 3.62 -4.76 -11.00
CA PHE A 50 2.54 -5.64 -11.42
C PHE A 50 1.50 -5.86 -10.31
N CYS A 51 1.96 -6.19 -9.09
CA CYS A 51 1.09 -6.33 -7.92
C CYS A 51 0.28 -5.05 -7.64
N TYR A 52 0.94 -3.89 -7.69
CA TYR A 52 0.29 -2.60 -7.46
C TYR A 52 -0.74 -2.29 -8.56
N LEU A 53 -0.43 -2.59 -9.83
CA LEU A 53 -1.37 -2.42 -10.94
C LEU A 53 -2.60 -3.33 -10.81
N CYS A 54 -2.42 -4.59 -10.45
CA CYS A 54 -3.53 -5.49 -10.15
C CYS A 54 -4.38 -4.98 -8.98
N SER A 55 -3.74 -4.41 -7.94
CA SER A 55 -4.46 -3.78 -6.83
C SER A 55 -5.33 -2.62 -7.31
N PHE A 56 -4.83 -1.80 -8.24
CA PHE A 56 -5.58 -0.69 -8.80
C PHE A 56 -6.83 -1.17 -9.57
N LEU A 57 -6.72 -2.25 -10.36
CA LEU A 57 -7.87 -2.83 -11.04
C LEU A 57 -8.93 -3.34 -10.06
N LEU A 58 -8.52 -4.01 -8.99
CA LEU A 58 -9.42 -4.45 -7.92
C LEU A 58 -10.09 -3.26 -7.22
N TRP A 59 -9.35 -2.19 -6.99
CA TRP A 59 -9.86 -0.96 -6.39
C TRP A 59 -10.99 -0.33 -7.22
N LEU A 60 -10.84 -0.28 -8.55
CA LEU A 60 -11.90 0.21 -9.44
C LEU A 60 -13.20 -0.59 -9.27
N VAL A 61 -13.10 -1.92 -9.14
CA VAL A 61 -14.26 -2.77 -8.88
C VAL A 61 -14.88 -2.46 -7.52
N ILE A 62 -14.08 -2.32 -6.46
CA ILE A 62 -14.55 -2.03 -5.10
C ILE A 62 -15.30 -0.69 -5.07
N VAL A 63 -14.71 0.36 -5.62
CA VAL A 63 -15.31 1.71 -5.64
C VAL A 63 -16.59 1.74 -6.47
N SER A 64 -16.67 0.97 -7.57
CA SER A 64 -17.91 0.87 -8.35
C SER A 64 -19.09 0.23 -7.60
N ARG A 65 -18.82 -0.48 -6.49
CA ARG A 65 -19.83 -1.24 -5.72
C ARG A 65 -20.02 -0.73 -4.29
N THR A 66 -19.28 0.31 -3.87
CA THR A 66 -19.28 0.80 -2.48
C THR A 66 -19.27 2.32 -2.43
N GLN A 67 -19.70 2.88 -1.29
CA GLN A 67 -19.62 4.32 -1.08
C GLN A 67 -18.16 4.73 -0.87
N LEU A 68 -17.65 5.60 -1.72
CA LEU A 68 -16.27 6.08 -1.67
C LEU A 68 -15.91 6.67 -0.29
N THR A 69 -16.84 7.41 0.33
CA THR A 69 -16.69 8.01 1.66
C THR A 69 -16.43 7.00 2.77
N PHE A 70 -16.83 5.74 2.59
CA PHE A 70 -16.54 4.65 3.52
C PHE A 70 -15.33 3.82 3.07
N ALA A 71 -15.28 3.44 1.79
CA ALA A 71 -14.24 2.55 1.27
C ALA A 71 -12.84 3.18 1.28
N MET A 72 -12.72 4.48 0.99
CA MET A 72 -11.43 5.18 0.96
C MET A 72 -10.75 5.23 2.33
N PRO A 73 -11.40 5.74 3.39
CA PRO A 73 -10.81 5.73 4.74
C PRO A 73 -10.43 4.34 5.20
N LEU A 74 -11.30 3.35 4.97
CA LEU A 74 -11.02 1.95 5.30
C LEU A 74 -9.78 1.43 4.57
N SER A 75 -9.67 1.71 3.27
CA SER A 75 -8.53 1.31 2.43
C SER A 75 -7.24 1.91 2.95
N VAL A 76 -7.22 3.23 3.15
CA VAL A 76 -6.03 3.96 3.61
C VAL A 76 -5.53 3.41 4.93
N GLY A 77 -6.40 3.13 5.91
CA GLY A 77 -5.95 2.59 7.19
C GLY A 77 -5.44 1.16 7.10
N VAL A 78 -6.14 0.27 6.40
CA VAL A 78 -5.71 -1.14 6.26
C VAL A 78 -4.41 -1.24 5.46
N VAL A 79 -4.33 -0.57 4.30
CA VAL A 79 -3.14 -0.58 3.45
C VAL A 79 -1.95 0.05 4.18
N ASN A 80 -2.11 1.21 4.84
CA ASN A 80 -1.01 1.80 5.62
C ASN A 80 -0.54 0.89 6.75
N THR A 81 -1.45 0.21 7.45
CA THR A 81 -1.08 -0.75 8.51
C THR A 81 -0.25 -1.89 7.94
N LEU A 82 -0.68 -2.47 6.81
CA LEU A 82 0.03 -3.55 6.14
C LEU A 82 1.39 -3.10 5.59
N VAL A 83 1.46 -1.90 4.98
CA VAL A 83 2.72 -1.31 4.52
C VAL A 83 3.65 -1.08 5.70
N PHE A 84 3.15 -0.55 6.81
CA PHE A 84 3.96 -0.31 8.00
C PHE A 84 4.59 -1.60 8.55
N LEU A 85 3.78 -2.66 8.67
CA LEU A 85 4.26 -3.98 9.08
C LEU A 85 5.24 -4.59 8.06
N GLY A 86 4.96 -4.42 6.77
CA GLY A 86 5.83 -4.87 5.68
C GLY A 86 7.17 -4.14 5.66
N SER A 87 7.17 -2.82 5.81
CA SER A 87 8.38 -1.99 5.89
C SER A 87 9.25 -2.37 7.09
N ALA A 88 8.65 -2.57 8.25
CA ALA A 88 9.38 -3.01 9.43
C ALA A 88 10.05 -4.39 9.22
N ARG A 89 9.33 -5.34 8.60
CA ARG A 89 9.82 -6.72 8.46
C ARG A 89 10.81 -6.92 7.31
N PHE A 90 10.58 -6.26 6.18
CA PHE A 90 11.29 -6.50 4.92
C PHE A 90 12.28 -5.40 4.56
N LEU A 91 12.00 -4.13 4.90
CA LEU A 91 12.92 -3.02 4.64
C LEU A 91 13.84 -2.74 5.85
N GLY A 92 13.52 -3.31 7.02
CA GLY A 92 14.27 -3.08 8.25
C GLY A 92 14.17 -1.63 8.74
N GLU A 93 13.12 -0.91 8.37
CA GLU A 93 12.93 0.48 8.79
C GLU A 93 12.69 0.56 10.30
N GLU A 94 13.36 1.48 10.98
CA GLU A 94 13.13 1.71 12.41
C GLU A 94 11.71 2.22 12.64
N ILE A 95 10.97 1.43 13.41
CA ILE A 95 9.68 1.83 13.95
C ILE A 95 9.93 2.68 15.20
N THR A 96 9.83 3.99 15.06
CA THR A 96 9.84 4.88 16.22
C THR A 96 8.51 4.83 16.97
N PRO A 97 8.50 5.03 18.30
CA PRO A 97 7.26 5.12 19.09
C PRO A 97 6.27 6.18 18.56
N THR A 98 6.79 7.26 17.96
CA THR A 98 5.98 8.30 17.31
C THR A 98 5.20 7.79 16.10
N LYS A 99 5.80 6.92 15.27
CA LYS A 99 5.12 6.30 14.13
C LYS A 99 4.00 5.36 14.58
N ILE A 100 4.23 4.62 15.67
CA ILE A 100 3.20 3.75 16.28
C ILE A 100 2.03 4.59 16.80
N ALA A 101 2.31 5.68 17.51
CA ALA A 101 1.28 6.61 17.99
C ALA A 101 0.45 7.17 16.83
N GLY A 102 1.11 7.57 15.73
CA GLY A 102 0.44 7.99 14.49
C GLY A 102 -0.46 6.92 13.89
N LEU A 103 0.00 5.67 13.85
CA LEU A 103 -0.80 4.53 13.37
C LEU A 103 -2.06 4.32 14.21
N VAL A 104 -1.94 4.40 15.54
CA VAL A 104 -3.08 4.32 16.46
C VAL A 104 -4.09 5.43 16.17
N VAL A 105 -3.64 6.66 15.93
CA VAL A 105 -4.51 7.79 15.56
C VAL A 105 -5.23 7.55 14.24
N ILE A 106 -4.55 6.99 13.23
CA ILE A 106 -5.18 6.63 11.95
C ILE A 106 -6.29 5.59 12.17
N VAL A 107 -6.01 4.55 12.96
CA VAL A 107 -7.00 3.51 13.28
C VAL A 107 -8.20 4.12 14.02
N LEU A 108 -7.98 4.99 15.00
CA LEU A 108 -9.05 5.69 15.72
C LEU A 108 -9.88 6.59 14.81
N GLY A 109 -9.24 7.36 13.93
CA GLY A 109 -9.93 8.19 12.93
C GLY A 109 -10.80 7.37 11.99
N LEU A 110 -10.33 6.18 11.62
CA LEU A 110 -11.07 5.23 10.78
C LEU A 110 -12.30 4.68 11.51
N PHE A 111 -12.17 4.36 12.80
CA PHE A 111 -13.32 4.00 13.64
C PHE A 111 -14.37 5.11 13.67
N LEU A 112 -13.96 6.38 13.87
CA LEU A 112 -14.89 7.51 13.88
C LEU A 112 -15.66 7.66 12.56
N ILE A 113 -14.98 7.49 11.43
CA ILE A 113 -15.63 7.57 10.10
C ILE A 113 -16.55 6.37 9.84
N SER A 114 -16.20 5.20 10.38
CA SER A 114 -16.98 3.98 10.23
C SER A 114 -18.23 3.94 11.12
N ILE A 115 -18.41 4.86 12.08
CA ILE A 115 -19.63 4.94 12.88
C ILE A 115 -20.76 5.44 11.97
N PRO A 116 -21.77 4.60 11.67
CA PRO A 116 -22.91 5.06 10.88
C PRO A 116 -23.62 6.16 11.67
N LYS A 117 -23.85 7.32 11.02
CA LYS A 117 -24.78 8.32 11.55
C LYS A 117 -26.13 7.61 11.74
N LYS A 118 -26.56 7.46 13.00
CA LYS A 118 -27.93 7.11 13.34
C LYS A 118 -28.89 8.18 12.84
#